data_AF-A0A024HMM9-F1
#
_entry.id   AF-A0A024HMM9-F1
#
_cell.length_a   1.000
_cell.length_b   1.000
_cell.length_c   1.000
_cell.angle_alpha   90.00
_cell.angle_beta   90.00
_cell.angle_gamma   90.00
#
_symmetry.space_group_name_H-M   'P 1'
#
loop_
_entity.id
_entity.type
_entity.pdbx_description
1 polymer ?
#
loop_
_entity_poly.entity_id
_entity_poly.type
_entity_poly.pdbx_seq_one_letter_code
_entity_poly.pdbx_strand_id
1 'polypeptide(L)'
;MKWLVLWGLVALAGCAGQVEPEPRTVRVEVPVAVPCRAPAVEEPSWATAMLKKGDSLQVKVRALLAERQQRLGYEAQLRAAVLACQ
;
A
#
# COMPACT_ATOMS: atom_id res chain seq x y z
N MET A 1 -23.18 62.93 -25.93
CA MET A 1 -23.82 62.19 -24.82
C MET A 1 -24.38 60.82 -25.24
N LYS A 2 -25.28 60.74 -26.24
CA LYS A 2 -25.96 59.50 -26.66
C LYS A 2 -25.02 58.34 -27.04
N TRP A 3 -23.88 58.66 -27.68
CA TRP A 3 -22.92 57.66 -28.16
C TRP A 3 -22.06 57.06 -27.04
N LEU A 4 -21.78 57.83 -25.98
CA LEU A 4 -21.06 57.34 -24.80
C LEU A 4 -21.90 56.33 -24.01
N VAL A 5 -23.22 56.58 -23.92
CA VAL A 5 -24.17 55.65 -23.30
C VAL A 5 -24.28 54.36 -24.12
N LEU A 6 -24.28 54.47 -25.45
CA LEU A 6 -24.32 53.31 -26.35
C LEU A 6 -23.06 52.44 -26.22
N TRP A 7 -21.88 53.05 -26.16
CA TRP A 7 -20.62 52.34 -25.95
C TRP A 7 -20.51 51.67 -24.58
N GLY A 8 -21.01 52.34 -23.53
CA GLY A 8 -21.11 51.73 -22.20
C GLY A 8 -21.97 50.47 -22.22
N LEU A 9 -23.16 50.52 -22.83
CA LEU A 9 -24.07 49.36 -22.93
C LEU A 9 -23.43 48.17 -23.67
N VAL A 10 -22.69 48.42 -24.76
CA VAL A 10 -22.00 47.36 -25.52
C VAL A 10 -20.88 46.72 -24.70
N ALA A 11 -20.11 47.50 -23.94
CA ALA A 11 -19.04 46.97 -23.10
C ALA A 11 -19.57 46.10 -21.95
N LEU A 12 -20.71 46.47 -21.34
CA LEU A 12 -21.32 45.68 -20.25
C LEU A 12 -21.98 44.39 -20.74
N ALA A 13 -22.44 44.31 -21.99
CA ALA A 13 -23.05 43.09 -22.55
C ALA A 13 -22.06 41.92 -22.66
N GLY A 14 -20.76 42.20 -22.79
CA GLY A 14 -19.70 41.17 -22.86
C GLY A 14 -19.49 40.40 -21.55
N CYS A 15 -19.79 41.01 -20.39
CA CYS A 15 -19.62 40.36 -19.08
C CYS A 15 -20.76 39.37 -18.74
N ALA A 16 -21.95 39.55 -19.31
CA ALA A 16 -23.10 38.65 -19.07
C ALA A 16 -23.08 37.39 -19.97
N GLY A 17 -22.21 37.34 -20.97
CA GLY A 17 -22.09 36.23 -21.93
C GLY A 17 -21.14 35.11 -21.53
N GLN A 18 -20.75 35.00 -20.25
CA GLN A 18 -19.94 33.87 -19.77
C GLN A 18 -20.78 32.59 -19.84
N VAL A 19 -20.64 31.85 -20.95
CA VAL A 19 -21.22 30.52 -21.13
C VAL A 19 -20.48 29.56 -20.22
N GLU A 20 -21.18 28.90 -19.30
CA GLU A 20 -20.59 27.81 -18.52
C GLU A 20 -20.04 26.74 -19.48
N PRO A 21 -18.74 26.44 -19.43
CA PRO A 21 -18.16 25.45 -20.33
C PRO A 21 -18.84 24.09 -20.11
N GLU A 22 -19.23 23.45 -21.21
CA GLU A 22 -19.90 22.15 -21.16
C GLU A 22 -19.05 21.15 -20.36
N PRO A 23 -19.64 20.47 -19.35
CA PRO A 23 -18.88 19.62 -18.44
C PRO A 23 -18.25 18.46 -19.20
N ARG A 24 -16.93 18.54 -19.41
CA ARG A 24 -16.15 17.45 -20.01
C ARG A 24 -15.92 16.38 -18.96
N THR A 25 -16.71 15.32 -19.00
CA THR A 25 -16.50 14.15 -18.14
C THR A 25 -15.18 13.48 -18.51
N VAL A 26 -14.17 13.62 -17.65
CA VAL A 26 -12.90 12.92 -17.78
C VAL A 26 -13.04 11.55 -17.13
N ARG A 27 -12.72 10.49 -17.88
CA ARG A 27 -12.64 9.15 -17.30
C ARG A 27 -11.38 9.07 -16.45
N VAL A 28 -11.55 8.82 -15.16
CA VAL A 28 -10.45 8.61 -14.21
C VAL A 28 -10.37 7.12 -13.90
N GLU A 29 -9.20 6.52 -14.09
CA GLU A 29 -8.97 5.15 -13.63
C GLU A 29 -8.67 5.20 -12.13
N VAL A 30 -9.58 4.62 -11.34
CA VAL A 30 -9.41 4.50 -9.89
C VAL A 30 -8.67 3.18 -9.63
N PRO A 31 -7.48 3.21 -9.01
CA PRO A 31 -6.78 1.98 -8.67
C PRO A 31 -7.60 1.19 -7.65
N VAL A 32 -7.91 -0.05 -7.99
CA VAL A 32 -8.58 -1.00 -7.10
C VAL A 32 -7.53 -1.89 -6.43
N ALA A 33 -7.70 -2.15 -5.14
CA ALA A 33 -6.82 -3.05 -4.41
C ALA A 33 -6.93 -4.48 -4.97
N VAL A 34 -5.82 -5.03 -5.44
CA VAL A 34 -5.75 -6.42 -5.91
C VAL A 34 -5.52 -7.32 -4.69
N PRO A 35 -6.30 -8.40 -4.49
CA PRO A 35 -6.09 -9.29 -3.36
C PRO A 35 -4.79 -10.08 -3.55
N CYS A 36 -3.92 -10.07 -2.54
CA CYS A 36 -2.73 -10.93 -2.54
C CYS A 36 -3.13 -12.42 -2.45
N ARG A 37 -2.49 -13.26 -3.26
CA ARG A 37 -2.71 -14.72 -3.30
C ARG A 37 -1.50 -15.52 -2.82
N ALA A 38 -0.63 -14.91 -2.01
CA ALA A 38 0.50 -15.62 -1.43
C ALA A 38 0.00 -16.76 -0.51
N PRO A 39 0.62 -17.95 -0.53
CA PRO A 39 0.26 -19.03 0.38
C PRO A 39 0.59 -18.64 1.83
N ALA A 40 -0.15 -19.22 2.78
CA ALA A 40 0.17 -19.09 4.19
C ALA A 40 1.53 -19.76 4.47
N VAL A 41 2.41 -19.04 5.20
CA VAL A 41 3.69 -19.59 5.65
C VAL A 41 3.47 -20.21 7.02
N GLU A 42 3.58 -21.53 7.10
CA GLU A 42 3.38 -22.28 8.34
C GLU A 42 4.50 -22.02 9.36
N GLU A 43 4.14 -21.96 10.63
CA GLU A 43 5.11 -21.80 11.70
C GLU A 43 5.89 -23.13 11.90
N PRO A 44 7.23 -23.11 11.85
CA PRO A 44 8.00 -24.33 12.03
C PRO A 44 8.00 -24.79 13.49
N SER A 45 8.23 -26.08 13.69
CA SER A 45 8.48 -26.62 15.04
C SER A 45 9.82 -26.09 15.57
N TRP A 46 9.76 -25.12 16.48
CA TRP A 46 10.92 -24.46 17.06
C TRP A 46 11.81 -25.44 17.83
N ALA A 47 13.11 -25.42 17.54
CA ALA A 47 14.06 -26.32 18.18
C ALA A 47 14.15 -26.12 19.70
N THR A 48 13.82 -24.92 20.21
CA THR A 48 13.79 -24.66 21.66
C THR A 48 12.51 -25.12 22.35
N ALA A 49 11.46 -25.51 21.63
CA ALA A 49 10.15 -25.83 22.21
C ALA A 49 10.20 -26.96 23.25
N MET A 50 11.15 -27.88 23.12
CA MET A 50 11.30 -29.04 24.00
C MET A 50 12.35 -28.85 25.10
N LEU A 51 12.98 -27.68 25.19
CA LEU A 51 14.00 -27.42 26.22
C LEU A 51 13.39 -27.43 27.62
N LYS A 52 14.08 -28.10 28.54
CA LYS A 52 13.74 -28.15 29.96
C LYS A 52 14.73 -27.32 30.77
N LYS A 53 14.27 -26.83 31.93
CA LYS A 53 15.12 -26.04 32.85
C LYS A 53 16.41 -26.79 33.25
N GLY A 54 16.30 -28.11 33.46
CA GLY A 54 17.41 -28.97 33.86
C GLY A 54 18.37 -29.39 32.73
N ASP A 55 18.09 -29.03 31.48
CA ASP A 55 18.96 -29.41 30.37
C ASP A 55 20.33 -28.74 30.50
N SER A 56 21.37 -29.47 30.07
CA SER A 56 22.74 -28.98 30.09
C SER A 56 22.89 -27.75 29.20
N LEU A 57 23.90 -26.92 29.49
CA LEU A 57 24.19 -25.74 28.70
C LEU A 57 24.45 -26.10 27.23
N GLN A 58 25.12 -27.21 26.97
CA GLN A 58 25.44 -27.70 25.63
C GLN A 58 24.16 -28.01 24.83
N VAL A 59 23.16 -28.63 25.45
CA VAL A 59 21.86 -28.92 24.81
C VAL A 59 21.12 -27.61 24.49
N LYS A 60 21.09 -26.67 25.44
CA LYS A 60 20.46 -25.36 25.26
C LYS A 60 21.10 -24.56 24.13
N VAL A 61 22.43 -24.46 24.11
CA VAL A 61 23.17 -23.73 23.06
C VAL A 61 22.94 -24.36 21.69
N ARG A 62 22.95 -25.70 21.59
CA ARG A 62 22.66 -26.39 20.33
C ARG A 62 21.25 -26.10 19.82
N ALA A 63 20.25 -26.16 20.69
CA ALA A 63 18.86 -25.86 20.32
C ALA A 63 18.70 -24.40 19.88
N LEU A 64 19.33 -23.45 20.57
CA LEU A 64 19.31 -22.03 20.20
C LEU A 64 19.98 -21.75 18.85
N LEU A 65 21.12 -22.39 18.57
CA LEU A 65 21.79 -22.26 17.27
C LEU A 65 20.97 -22.85 16.13
N ALA A 66 20.32 -24.00 16.36
CA ALA A 66 19.41 -24.61 15.40
C ALA A 66 18.19 -23.71 15.14
N GLU A 67 17.56 -23.19 16.19
CA GLU A 67 16.42 -22.28 16.06
C GLU A 67 16.78 -20.98 15.36
N ARG A 68 17.99 -20.44 15.60
CA ARG A 68 18.47 -19.26 14.88
C ARG A 68 18.42 -19.48 13.37
N GLN A 69 18.82 -20.66 12.89
CA GLN A 69 18.74 -20.97 11.46
C GLN A 69 17.28 -21.16 11.00
N GLN A 70 16.42 -21.77 11.83
CA GLN A 70 14.99 -21.87 11.53
C GLN A 70 14.35 -20.48 11.37
N ARG A 71 14.68 -19.52 12.25
CA ARG A 71 14.17 -18.14 12.20
C ARG A 71 14.62 -17.43 10.93
N LEU A 72 15.87 -17.58 10.53
CA LEU A 72 16.39 -17.02 9.27
C LEU A 72 15.63 -17.57 8.05
N GLY A 73 15.38 -18.88 8.01
CA GLY A 73 14.61 -19.51 6.94
C GLY A 73 13.15 -19.04 6.91
N TYR A 74 12.50 -18.99 8.08
CA TYR A 74 11.12 -18.53 8.21
C TYR A 74 10.97 -17.06 7.79
N GLU A 75 11.89 -16.19 8.21
CA GLU A 75 11.90 -14.78 7.79
C GLU A 75 12.10 -14.63 6.28
N ALA A 76 12.95 -15.45 5.67
CA ALA A 76 13.12 -15.46 4.22
C ALA A 76 11.83 -15.86 3.49
N GLN A 77 11.10 -16.87 3.99
CA GLN A 77 9.81 -17.28 3.45
C GLN A 77 8.75 -16.19 3.59
N LEU A 78 8.67 -15.55 4.76
CA LEU A 78 7.75 -14.44 5.00
C LEU A 78 8.03 -13.25 4.07
N ARG A 79 9.31 -12.87 3.90
CA ARG A 79 9.69 -11.81 2.96
C ARG A 79 9.30 -12.18 1.53
N ALA A 80 9.51 -13.42 1.11
CA ALA A 80 9.10 -13.89 -0.21
C ALA A 80 7.57 -13.80 -0.40
N ALA A 81 6.78 -14.16 0.62
CA ALA A 81 5.33 -14.03 0.58
C ALA A 81 4.87 -12.58 0.44
N VAL A 82 5.50 -11.64 1.17
CA VAL A 82 5.21 -10.20 1.05
C VAL A 82 5.60 -9.66 -0.33
N LEU A 83 6.77 -10.05 -0.86
CA LEU A 83 7.21 -9.63 -2.20
C LEU A 83 6.27 -10.12 -3.31
N ALA A 84 5.65 -11.29 -3.14
CA ALA A 84 4.65 -11.79 -4.08
C ALA A 84 3.33 -10.99 -4.08
N CYS A 85 3.12 -10.12 -3.08
CA CYS A 85 1.93 -9.28 -2.94
C CYS A 85 2.09 -7.84 -3.45
N GLN A 86 3.31 -7.44 -3.83
CA GLN A 86 3.60 -6.11 -4.38
C GLN A 86 3.31 -6.06 -5.87
#